data_AF-A0A4R4KYB5-F1
#
_entry.id   AF-A0A4R4KYB5-F1
#
_cell.length_a   1.000
_cell.length_b   1.000
_cell.length_c   1.000
_cell.angle_alpha   90.00
_cell.angle_beta   90.00
_cell.angle_gamma   90.00
#
_symmetry.space_group_name_H-M   'P 1'
#
loop_
_entity.id
_entity.type
_entity.pdbx_description
1 polymer ?
#
loop_
_entity_poly.entity_id
_entity_poly.type
_entity_poly.pdbx_seq_one_letter_code
_entity_poly.pdbx_strand_id
1 'polypeptide(L)'
;GRTPPAVCPPAITSHHKCWETACPIHPQNQRITRSTFKDEALAGSGTVSLESTSNPGYYLRNRNNEIWLDKNDGTTGFKNGASFTRRAGQSDPAAVSFESMSAPGRYLRHYNYALYAQPLSTAADLADATFYLE
;
A
#
# COMPACT_ATOMS: atom_id res chain seq x y z
N GLY A 1 -6.26 -15.38 18.33
CA GLY A 1 -4.91 -15.38 17.73
C GLY A 1 -4.84 -14.27 16.72
N ARG A 2 -3.99 -13.26 16.94
CA ARG A 2 -3.73 -12.18 15.98
C ARG A 2 -2.45 -12.55 15.24
N THR A 3 -2.51 -12.65 13.91
CA THR A 3 -1.34 -12.82 13.05
C THR A 3 -0.43 -11.58 13.18
N PRO A 4 0.90 -11.75 13.33
CA PRO A 4 1.82 -10.62 13.48
C PRO A 4 1.99 -9.84 12.16
N PRO A 5 2.34 -8.54 12.21
CA PRO A 5 2.58 -7.73 11.01
C PRO A 5 3.81 -8.21 10.25
N ALA A 6 3.76 -8.14 8.91
CA ALA A 6 4.86 -8.50 8.04
C ALA A 6 6.10 -7.62 8.32
N VAL A 7 7.25 -8.26 8.53
CA VAL A 7 8.55 -7.61 8.75
C VAL A 7 9.37 -7.78 7.47
N CYS A 8 9.74 -6.68 6.82
CA CYS A 8 10.83 -6.59 5.86
C CYS A 8 12.13 -6.23 6.64
N PRO A 9 13.33 -6.38 6.09
CA PRO A 9 14.58 -5.99 6.75
C PRO A 9 15.12 -4.63 6.24
N PRO A 10 16.05 -3.97 6.97
CA PRO A 10 16.42 -2.59 6.71
C PRO A 10 17.37 -2.44 5.52
N ALA A 11 17.13 -1.35 4.79
CA ALA A 11 17.83 -0.75 3.67
C ALA A 11 19.21 -1.32 3.29
N ILE A 12 19.32 -1.73 2.01
CA ILE A 12 20.58 -1.61 1.26
C ILE A 12 20.34 -0.60 0.14
N THR A 13 21.13 0.46 0.22
CA THR A 13 21.41 1.47 -0.80
C THR A 13 21.60 0.90 -2.20
N SER A 14 21.01 1.59 -3.18
CA SER A 14 21.17 1.40 -4.64
C SER A 14 20.43 0.22 -5.27
N HIS A 15 19.58 0.60 -6.23
CA HIS A 15 19.08 -0.10 -7.41
C HIS A 15 19.45 -1.60 -7.56
N HIS A 16 18.42 -2.38 -7.92
CA HIS A 16 18.42 -3.80 -8.31
C HIS A 16 18.12 -4.82 -7.19
N LYS A 17 16.86 -5.28 -7.19
CA LYS A 17 16.39 -6.62 -6.79
C LYS A 17 17.01 -7.25 -5.52
N CYS A 18 16.23 -7.29 -4.44
CA CYS A 18 16.27 -8.36 -3.44
C CYS A 18 14.87 -8.55 -2.82
N TRP A 19 14.10 -9.53 -3.30
CA TRP A 19 12.83 -9.97 -2.68
C TRP A 19 12.85 -11.47 -2.34
N GLU A 20 14.03 -12.06 -2.15
CA GLU A 20 14.17 -13.50 -1.91
C GLU A 20 14.75 -13.78 -0.53
N THR A 21 13.90 -14.23 0.39
CA THR A 21 14.27 -15.34 1.27
C THR A 21 13.01 -16.11 1.63
N ALA A 22 12.80 -17.24 0.96
CA ALA A 22 11.83 -18.24 1.39
C ALA A 22 12.39 -19.00 2.61
N CYS A 23 11.58 -19.24 3.64
CA CYS A 23 11.86 -20.28 4.62
C CYS A 23 10.56 -21.07 4.94
N PRO A 24 10.61 -22.41 5.06
CA PRO A 24 9.48 -23.30 4.82
C PRO A 24 8.89 -23.83 6.14
N ILE A 25 7.60 -23.57 6.38
CA ILE A 25 6.63 -24.49 6.99
C ILE A 25 5.23 -23.84 6.91
N HIS A 26 4.22 -24.64 6.55
CA HIS A 26 2.77 -24.39 6.55
C HIS A 26 2.10 -23.93 5.21
N PRO A 27 1.09 -24.70 4.72
CA PRO A 27 0.46 -24.47 3.41
C PRO A 27 -0.68 -23.44 3.49
N GLN A 28 -0.35 -22.15 3.49
CA GLN A 28 -1.11 -21.06 2.85
C GLN A 28 -0.15 -19.89 2.49
N ASN A 29 1.12 -20.22 2.23
CA ASN A 29 2.20 -19.27 2.03
C ASN A 29 2.11 -18.64 0.62
N GLN A 30 1.09 -17.82 0.38
CA GLN A 30 1.00 -16.97 -0.80
C GLN A 30 2.06 -15.87 -0.68
N ARG A 31 3.28 -16.27 -1.03
CA ARG A 31 4.43 -15.43 -1.35
C ARG A 31 3.93 -14.25 -2.18
N ILE A 32 3.97 -13.02 -1.64
CA ILE A 32 3.73 -11.78 -2.38
C ILE A 32 4.87 -11.64 -3.39
N THR A 33 4.77 -12.40 -4.47
CA THR A 33 5.76 -12.49 -5.54
C THR A 33 5.44 -11.37 -6.50
N ARG A 34 6.20 -10.26 -6.44
CA ARG A 34 5.93 -9.00 -7.15
C ARG A 34 4.53 -8.47 -6.86
N SER A 35 4.42 -7.52 -5.93
CA SER A 35 3.20 -6.72 -5.73
C SER A 35 2.98 -5.80 -6.94
N THR A 36 2.59 -6.36 -8.09
CA THR A 36 2.05 -5.55 -9.17
C THR A 36 0.62 -5.22 -8.80
N PHE A 37 0.29 -3.93 -8.87
CA PHE A 37 -1.06 -3.44 -8.67
C PHE A 37 -1.55 -2.81 -9.96
N LYS A 38 -2.83 -2.99 -10.28
CA LYS A 38 -3.48 -2.18 -11.31
C LYS A 38 -4.25 -1.04 -10.66
N ASP A 39 -4.24 0.11 -11.31
CA ASP A 39 -5.04 1.26 -10.94
C ASP A 39 -6.48 1.05 -11.44
N GLU A 40 -7.42 0.88 -10.53
CA GLU A 40 -8.84 0.78 -10.87
C GLU A 40 -9.66 1.71 -9.96
N ALA A 41 -10.49 2.58 -10.53
CA ALA A 41 -11.29 3.49 -9.70
C ALA A 41 -12.49 2.73 -9.11
N LEU A 42 -12.48 2.44 -7.81
CA LEU A 42 -13.64 1.87 -7.11
C LEU A 42 -14.62 2.93 -6.60
N ALA A 43 -14.16 4.17 -6.33
CA ALA A 43 -15.01 5.25 -5.81
C ALA A 43 -14.73 6.62 -6.45
N GLY A 44 -15.69 7.14 -7.23
CA GLY A 44 -15.63 8.51 -7.75
C GLY A 44 -14.65 8.70 -8.91
N SER A 45 -14.72 9.89 -9.53
CA SER A 45 -13.82 10.29 -10.61
C SER A 45 -12.50 10.82 -10.04
N GLY A 46 -11.35 10.34 -10.53
CA GLY A 46 -10.03 10.85 -10.15
C GLY A 46 -9.34 10.11 -9.01
N THR A 47 -9.86 8.97 -8.58
CA THR A 47 -9.22 8.08 -7.60
C THR A 47 -8.63 6.84 -8.25
N VAL A 48 -7.70 6.21 -7.54
CA VAL A 48 -7.14 4.90 -7.86
C VAL A 48 -7.37 3.94 -6.70
N SER A 49 -7.66 2.68 -7.00
CA SER A 49 -7.59 1.56 -6.07
C SER A 49 -6.52 0.60 -6.56
N LEU A 50 -5.70 0.11 -5.65
CA LEU A 50 -4.55 -0.73 -5.95
C LEU A 50 -4.97 -2.20 -5.81
N GLU A 51 -5.33 -2.84 -6.92
CA GLU A 51 -5.75 -4.26 -6.93
C GLU A 51 -4.55 -5.20 -7.06
N SER A 52 -4.50 -6.25 -6.25
CA SER A 52 -3.48 -7.29 -6.36
C SER A 52 -3.61 -8.08 -7.66
N THR A 53 -2.54 -8.18 -8.43
CA THR A 53 -2.48 -9.03 -9.62
C THR A 53 -2.45 -10.52 -9.32
N SER A 54 -1.89 -10.92 -8.18
CA SER A 54 -1.81 -12.31 -7.75
C SER A 54 -3.12 -12.80 -7.10
N ASN A 55 -3.92 -11.87 -6.56
CA ASN A 55 -5.21 -12.14 -5.96
C ASN A 55 -6.28 -11.18 -6.52
N PRO A 56 -6.77 -11.41 -7.75
CA PRO A 56 -7.80 -10.55 -8.35
C PRO A 56 -9.03 -10.38 -7.44
N GLY A 57 -9.53 -9.16 -7.36
CA GLY A 57 -10.61 -8.75 -6.47
C GLY A 57 -10.17 -8.41 -5.03
N TYR A 58 -8.87 -8.48 -4.72
CA TYR A 58 -8.30 -7.96 -3.46
C TYR A 58 -7.60 -6.62 -3.68
N TYR A 59 -7.83 -5.67 -2.77
CA TYR A 59 -7.34 -4.29 -2.90
C TYR A 59 -6.66 -3.84 -1.60
N LEU A 60 -5.69 -2.94 -1.74
CA LEU A 60 -5.18 -2.21 -0.57
C LEU A 60 -6.29 -1.32 -0.01
N ARG A 61 -6.58 -1.48 1.29
CA ARG A 61 -7.67 -0.81 1.99
C ARG A 61 -7.19 -0.25 3.34
N ASN A 62 -7.58 0.98 3.62
CA ASN A 62 -7.44 1.59 4.94
C ASN A 62 -8.47 1.01 5.92
N ARG A 63 -7.97 0.47 7.03
CA ARG A 63 -8.73 0.05 8.20
C ARG A 63 -8.04 0.57 9.46
N ASN A 64 -8.68 1.52 10.16
CA ASN A 64 -8.15 2.09 11.40
C ASN A 64 -6.71 2.63 11.30
N ASN A 65 -6.37 3.25 10.17
CA ASN A 65 -5.04 3.79 9.83
C ASN A 65 -4.00 2.75 9.42
N GLU A 66 -4.34 1.47 9.40
CA GLU A 66 -3.52 0.39 8.85
C GLU A 66 -3.98 0.06 7.43
N ILE A 67 -3.05 -0.38 6.58
CA ILE A 67 -3.37 -0.77 5.21
C ILE A 67 -3.32 -2.28 5.09
N TRP A 68 -4.45 -2.85 4.71
CA TRP A 68 -4.66 -4.29 4.58
C TRP A 68 -5.00 -4.65 3.14
N LEU A 69 -4.69 -5.89 2.75
CA LEU A 69 -5.14 -6.46 1.48
C LEU A 69 -6.46 -7.21 1.73
N ASP A 70 -7.59 -6.60 1.35
CA ASP A 70 -8.92 -7.13 1.62
C ASP A 70 -9.67 -7.42 0.31
N LYS A 71 -10.54 -8.44 0.33
CA LYS A 71 -11.41 -8.76 -0.79
C LYS A 71 -12.53 -7.72 -0.90
N ASN A 72 -12.77 -7.21 -2.10
CA ASN A 72 -13.88 -6.30 -2.37
C ASN A 72 -15.22 -6.98 -2.09
N ASP A 73 -15.96 -6.43 -1.12
CA ASP A 73 -17.29 -6.88 -0.72
C ASP A 73 -18.43 -6.10 -1.41
N GLY A 74 -18.08 -5.16 -2.30
CA GLY A 74 -19.01 -4.32 -3.06
C GLY A 74 -19.59 -3.14 -2.29
N THR A 75 -19.34 -3.06 -0.97
CA THR A 75 -19.91 -2.01 -0.12
C THR A 75 -19.28 -0.65 -0.38
N THR A 76 -20.05 0.43 -0.18
CA THR A 76 -19.51 1.81 -0.28
C THR A 76 -18.38 2.05 0.71
N GLY A 77 -18.45 1.45 1.91
CA GLY A 77 -17.39 1.54 2.91
C GLY A 77 -16.09 0.89 2.44
N PHE A 78 -16.16 -0.24 1.74
CA PHE A 78 -15.01 -0.85 1.08
C PHE A 78 -14.44 0.06 0.01
N LYS A 79 -15.29 0.49 -0.93
CA LYS A 79 -14.88 1.33 -2.06
C LYS A 79 -14.16 2.60 -1.58
N ASN A 80 -14.70 3.28 -0.56
CA ASN A 80 -14.07 4.48 0.01
C ASN A 80 -12.75 4.16 0.72
N GLY A 81 -12.69 3.07 1.50
CA GLY A 81 -11.48 2.67 2.22
C GLY A 81 -10.35 2.18 1.31
N ALA A 82 -10.70 1.63 0.15
CA ALA A 82 -9.76 1.11 -0.85
C ALA A 82 -9.47 2.11 -1.99
N SER A 83 -9.94 3.34 -1.89
CA SER A 83 -9.69 4.39 -2.88
C SER A 83 -8.71 5.43 -2.37
N PHE A 84 -7.83 5.86 -3.25
CA PHE A 84 -6.79 6.84 -2.98
C PHE A 84 -6.77 7.91 -4.08
N THR A 85 -6.48 9.15 -3.71
CA THR A 85 -6.18 10.21 -4.68
C THR A 85 -4.69 10.20 -4.93
N ARG A 86 -4.28 10.07 -6.21
CA ARG A 86 -2.87 10.18 -6.60
C ARG A 86 -2.46 11.65 -6.56
N ARG A 87 -1.38 11.94 -5.83
CA ARG A 87 -0.75 13.26 -5.70
C ARG A 87 0.68 13.20 -6.23
N ALA A 88 1.25 14.37 -6.52
CA ALA A 88 2.69 14.49 -6.68
C ALA A 88 3.40 13.96 -5.42
N GLY A 89 4.56 13.32 -5.62
CA GLY A 89 5.34 12.79 -4.51
C GLY A 89 5.69 13.87 -3.50
N GLN A 90 5.49 13.56 -2.22
CA GLN A 90 5.64 14.53 -1.14
C GLN A 90 7.10 14.88 -0.84
N SER A 91 8.04 13.99 -1.18
CA SER A 91 9.50 14.27 -1.11
C SER A 91 10.15 14.48 -2.47
N ASP A 92 9.55 13.96 -3.55
CA ASP A 92 10.07 14.09 -4.92
C ASP A 92 8.89 14.29 -5.91
N PRO A 93 8.83 15.42 -6.64
CA PRO A 93 7.74 15.69 -7.57
C PRO A 93 7.69 14.75 -8.80
N ALA A 94 8.78 14.05 -9.11
CA ALA A 94 8.79 13.04 -10.18
C ALA A 94 8.14 11.71 -9.74
N ALA A 95 7.97 11.51 -8.44
CA ALA A 95 7.34 10.35 -7.83
C ALA A 95 5.84 10.60 -7.54
N VAL A 96 5.20 9.65 -6.87
CA VAL A 96 3.77 9.70 -6.52
C VAL A 96 3.53 9.46 -5.04
N SER A 97 2.48 10.08 -4.52
CA SER A 97 1.96 9.81 -3.18
C SER A 97 0.46 9.51 -3.27
N PHE A 98 -0.04 8.67 -2.36
CA PHE A 98 -1.44 8.24 -2.37
C PHE A 98 -2.16 8.75 -1.12
N GLU A 99 -3.07 9.70 -1.30
CA GLU A 99 -3.91 10.24 -0.23
C GLU A 99 -5.17 9.38 -0.05
N SER A 100 -5.50 8.97 1.17
CA SER A 100 -6.67 8.12 1.45
C SER A 100 -7.99 8.87 1.26
N MET A 101 -8.91 8.32 0.46
CA MET A 101 -10.25 8.91 0.29
C MET A 101 -11.10 8.84 1.55
N SER A 102 -11.02 7.73 2.29
CA SER A 102 -11.75 7.57 3.56
C SER A 102 -11.17 8.38 4.71
N ALA A 103 -9.97 8.95 4.54
CA ALA A 103 -9.29 9.71 5.58
C ALA A 103 -8.43 10.84 4.97
N PRO A 104 -9.04 11.97 4.57
CA PRO A 104 -8.33 13.08 3.95
C PRO A 104 -7.17 13.61 4.80
N GLY A 105 -6.08 14.03 4.16
CA GLY A 105 -4.84 14.45 4.83
C GLY A 105 -3.98 13.29 5.36
N ARG A 106 -4.40 12.04 5.18
CA ARG A 106 -3.59 10.85 5.48
C ARG A 106 -3.11 10.18 4.21
N TYR A 107 -1.84 9.83 4.20
CA TYR A 107 -1.19 9.25 3.04
C TYR A 107 -0.78 7.82 3.31
N LEU A 108 -0.85 7.00 2.27
CA LEU A 108 -0.20 5.69 2.24
C LEU A 108 1.29 5.91 2.48
N ARG A 109 1.82 5.27 3.52
CA ARG A 109 3.25 5.30 3.81
C ARG A 109 3.72 3.96 4.34
N HIS A 110 4.99 3.68 4.12
CA HIS A 110 5.68 2.59 4.78
C HIS A 110 6.10 3.01 6.20
N TYR A 111 5.99 2.09 7.16
CA TYR A 111 6.54 2.25 8.51
C TYR A 111 6.83 0.91 9.14
N ASN A 112 8.07 0.69 9.58
CA ASN A 112 8.48 -0.57 10.20
C ASN A 112 7.93 -1.79 9.44
N TYR A 113 8.01 -1.74 8.10
CA TYR A 113 7.65 -2.82 7.20
C TYR A 113 6.16 -3.13 7.02
N ALA A 114 5.30 -2.33 7.63
CA ALA A 114 3.88 -2.31 7.35
C ALA A 114 3.50 -1.04 6.58
N LEU A 115 2.32 -1.07 5.95
CA LEU A 115 1.72 0.08 5.30
C LEU A 115 0.67 0.71 6.21
N TYR A 116 0.67 2.03 6.28
CA TYR A 116 -0.25 2.81 7.09
C TYR A 116 -0.83 3.97 6.29
N ALA A 117 -1.99 4.47 6.72
CA ALA A 117 -2.56 5.75 6.31
C ALA A 117 -2.39 6.75 7.45
N GLN A 118 -1.40 7.64 7.34
CA GLN A 118 -1.05 8.58 8.41
C GLN A 118 -0.78 10.00 7.90
N PRO A 119 -0.95 11.02 8.77
CA PRO A 119 -0.50 12.37 8.44
C PRO A 119 1.02 12.40 8.28
N LEU A 120 1.50 13.31 7.43
CA LEU A 120 2.92 13.50 7.17
C LEU A 120 3.39 14.77 7.86
N SER A 121 4.43 14.68 8.67
CA SER A 121 4.90 15.80 9.50
C SER A 121 6.42 16.02 9.42
N THR A 122 7.17 14.96 9.12
CA THR A 122 8.62 14.98 9.03
C THR A 122 9.10 14.68 7.61
N ALA A 123 10.34 15.04 7.29
CA ALA A 123 10.94 14.66 6.01
C ALA A 123 10.98 13.14 5.79
N ALA A 124 11.14 12.37 6.87
CA ALA A 124 11.06 10.90 6.82
C ALA A 124 9.65 10.44 6.44
N ASP A 125 8.60 11.03 7.03
CA ASP A 125 7.21 10.72 6.66
C ASP A 125 6.95 11.00 5.18
N LEU A 126 7.43 12.14 4.66
CA LEU A 126 7.27 12.51 3.25
C LEU A 126 7.96 11.49 2.32
N ALA A 127 9.17 11.04 2.68
CA ALA A 127 9.90 10.03 1.93
C ALA A 127 9.22 8.66 2.00
N ASP A 128 8.78 8.23 3.18
CA ASP A 128 8.05 6.96 3.40
C ASP A 128 6.71 6.91 2.66
N ALA A 129 6.13 8.08 2.34
CA ALA A 129 4.88 8.24 1.59
C ALA A 129 5.09 8.50 0.09
N THR A 130 6.31 8.42 -0.41
CA THR A 130 6.65 8.68 -1.81
C THR A 130 7.07 7.39 -2.51
N PHE A 131 6.40 7.08 -3.62
CA PHE A 131 6.57 5.84 -4.37
C PHE A 131 6.90 6.13 -5.84
N TYR A 132 7.70 5.28 -6.45
CA TYR A 132 7.95 5.31 -7.90
C TYR A 132 7.11 4.24 -8.58
N LEU A 133 6.53 4.58 -9.72
CA LEU A 133 5.79 3.65 -10.57
C LEU A 133 6.73 3.15 -11.66
N GLU A 134 6.78 1.83 -11.85
CA GLU A 134 7.63 1.14 -12.82
C GLU A 134 6.78 0.43 -13.88
#